data_AF-A0A962TJD6-F1
#
_entry.id   AF-A0A962TJD6-F1
#
_cell.length_a   1.000
_cell.length_b   1.000
_cell.length_c   1.000
_cell.angle_alpha   90.00
_cell.angle_beta   90.00
_cell.angle_gamma   90.00
#
_symmetry.space_group_name_H-M   'P 1'
#
loop_
_entity.id
_entity.type
_entity.pdbx_description
1 polymer ?
#
loop_
_entity_poly.entity_id
_entity_poly.type
_entity_poly.pdbx_seq_one_letter_code
_entity_poly.pdbx_strand_id
1 'polypeptide(L)'
;MKKAWLIVIALGMAGCVSQPQVLDDQQGLVIQTAVKRAQLKMNCPDVAGKVLSQQVIQPAVQGAYIVGVKRVEYTVEVTGCSKKDTYIVVCPVGSDGCFAAGSRNR
;
A
#
# COMPACT_ATOMS: atom_id res chain seq x y z
N MET A 1 -26.86 -33.65 -42.61
CA MET A 1 -25.56 -33.17 -43.11
C MET A 1 -25.40 -31.70 -42.77
N LYS A 2 -24.24 -31.34 -42.19
CA LYS A 2 -23.63 -29.99 -42.11
C LYS A 2 -23.82 -29.19 -40.80
N LYS A 3 -22.91 -29.51 -39.85
CA LYS A 3 -22.04 -28.59 -39.07
C LYS A 3 -22.77 -27.59 -38.15
N ALA A 4 -22.93 -27.88 -36.86
CA ALA A 4 -21.89 -27.79 -35.83
C ALA A 4 -21.03 -26.52 -35.97
N TRP A 5 -21.37 -25.48 -35.22
CA TRP A 5 -20.39 -24.56 -34.63
C TRP A 5 -21.02 -23.86 -33.43
N LEU A 6 -20.89 -24.54 -32.29
CA LEU A 6 -20.98 -23.98 -30.95
C LEU A 6 -19.81 -23.01 -30.77
N ILE A 7 -20.04 -21.70 -30.86
CA ILE A 7 -19.09 -20.72 -30.34
C ILE A 7 -19.56 -20.37 -28.93
N VAL A 8 -19.01 -21.11 -27.96
CA VAL A 8 -19.04 -20.75 -26.55
C VAL A 8 -18.08 -19.58 -26.38
N ILE A 9 -18.61 -18.36 -26.41
CA ILE A 9 -17.89 -17.17 -25.94
C ILE A 9 -17.97 -17.22 -24.42
N ALA A 10 -16.97 -17.86 -23.80
CA ALA A 10 -16.69 -17.69 -22.38
C ALA A 10 -16.16 -16.27 -22.19
N LEU A 11 -17.08 -15.32 -21.99
CA LEU A 11 -16.77 -13.97 -21.55
C LEU A 11 -16.14 -14.11 -20.16
N GLY A 12 -14.81 -14.02 -20.12
CA GLY A 12 -14.05 -14.01 -18.89
C GLY A 12 -14.49 -12.84 -18.03
N MET A 13 -15.26 -13.12 -16.98
CA MET A 13 -15.41 -12.23 -15.85
C MET A 13 -14.08 -12.19 -15.08
N ALA A 14 -13.09 -11.48 -15.62
CA ALA A 14 -12.03 -10.90 -14.81
C ALA A 14 -12.59 -9.62 -14.19
N GLY A 15 -13.49 -9.79 -13.21
CA GLY A 15 -14.14 -8.69 -12.50
C GLY A 15 -13.18 -7.95 -11.58
N CYS A 16 -13.13 -6.63 -11.77
CA CYS A 16 -12.75 -5.58 -10.82
C CYS A 16 -11.60 -5.86 -9.85
N VAL A 17 -10.36 -5.64 -10.30
CA VAL A 17 -9.37 -5.06 -9.38
C VAL A 17 -9.83 -3.63 -9.08
N SER A 18 -10.58 -3.50 -8.00
CA SER A 18 -10.99 -2.21 -7.46
C SER A 18 -9.73 -1.50 -6.99
N GLN A 19 -9.13 -0.68 -7.84
CA GLN A 19 -8.04 0.20 -7.46
C GLN A 19 -8.69 1.36 -6.69
N PRO A 20 -8.57 1.45 -5.36
CA PRO A 20 -9.10 2.60 -4.64
C PRO A 20 -8.40 3.84 -5.20
N GLN A 21 -9.24 4.76 -5.69
CA GLN A 21 -8.85 6.03 -6.25
C GLN A 21 -7.83 6.69 -5.34
N VAL A 22 -6.73 7.11 -5.95
CA VAL A 22 -5.55 7.69 -5.31
C VAL A 22 -5.98 8.95 -4.55
N LEU A 23 -6.33 8.80 -3.26
CA LEU A 23 -6.48 9.92 -2.35
C LEU A 23 -5.08 10.40 -1.99
N ASP A 24 -4.82 11.69 -2.27
CA ASP A 24 -3.64 12.48 -1.90
C ASP A 24 -2.31 11.82 -2.32
N ASP A 25 -1.60 12.37 -3.32
CA ASP A 25 -0.45 11.72 -3.99
C ASP A 25 0.53 11.00 -3.03
N GLN A 26 0.74 11.56 -1.83
CA GLN A 26 1.57 10.96 -0.79
C GLN A 26 0.88 9.81 -0.01
N GLN A 27 -0.40 9.95 0.37
CA GLN A 27 -1.15 8.87 1.02
C GLN A 27 -1.36 7.68 0.08
N GLY A 28 -1.59 7.91 -1.22
CA GLY A 28 -1.65 6.86 -2.22
C GLY A 28 -0.36 6.04 -2.30
N LEU A 29 0.80 6.71 -2.29
CA LEU A 29 2.12 6.06 -2.30
C LEU A 29 2.36 5.24 -1.02
N VAL A 30 1.96 5.76 0.13
CA VAL A 30 2.03 5.09 1.44
C VAL A 30 1.24 3.78 1.42
N ILE A 31 -0.02 3.84 0.98
CA ILE A 31 -0.91 2.68 0.93
C ILE A 31 -0.35 1.64 -0.05
N GLN A 32 0.09 2.05 -1.24
CA GLN A 32 0.70 1.13 -2.20
C GLN A 32 1.94 0.42 -1.65
N THR A 33 2.80 1.15 -0.93
CA THR A 33 4.02 0.60 -0.33
C THR A 33 3.68 -0.48 0.71
N ALA A 34 2.68 -0.22 1.56
CA ALA A 34 2.20 -1.19 2.55
C ALA A 34 1.54 -2.41 1.88
N VAL A 35 0.66 -2.18 0.91
CA VAL A 35 -0.08 -3.23 0.17
C VAL A 35 0.88 -4.17 -0.54
N LYS A 36 1.87 -3.67 -1.30
CA LYS A 36 2.83 -4.54 -2.00
C LYS A 36 3.61 -5.44 -1.05
N ARG A 37 4.02 -4.92 0.11
CA ARG A 37 4.68 -5.73 1.13
C ARG A 37 3.73 -6.75 1.76
N ALA A 38 2.49 -6.37 1.99
CA ALA A 38 1.47 -7.26 2.54
C ALA A 38 1.11 -8.39 1.59
N GLN A 39 1.01 -8.13 0.29
CA GLN A 39 0.74 -9.15 -0.72
C GLN A 39 1.78 -10.27 -0.65
N LEU A 40 3.06 -9.89 -0.56
CA LEU A 40 4.18 -10.82 -0.42
C LEU A 40 4.17 -11.54 0.93
N LYS A 41 3.94 -10.82 2.04
CA LYS A 41 3.96 -11.42 3.38
C LYS A 41 2.79 -12.36 3.64
N MET A 42 1.60 -11.97 3.21
CA MET A 42 0.36 -12.71 3.43
C MET A 42 0.12 -13.81 2.39
N ASN A 43 0.96 -13.87 1.34
CA ASN A 43 0.75 -14.70 0.15
C ASN A 43 -0.66 -14.52 -0.43
N CYS A 44 -1.09 -13.27 -0.53
CA CYS A 44 -2.46 -12.89 -0.87
C CYS A 44 -2.43 -11.70 -1.84
N PRO A 45 -2.87 -11.85 -3.10
CA PRO A 45 -2.90 -10.73 -4.04
C PRO A 45 -4.03 -9.73 -3.72
N ASP A 46 -5.12 -10.21 -3.11
CA ASP A 46 -6.30 -9.42 -2.75
C ASP A 46 -6.18 -8.88 -1.32
N VAL A 47 -5.44 -7.78 -1.19
CA VAL A 47 -5.30 -7.04 0.07
C VAL A 47 -5.54 -5.56 -0.16
N ALA A 48 -6.19 -4.91 0.81
CA ALA A 48 -6.49 -3.49 0.80
C ALA A 48 -5.85 -2.81 2.02
N GLY A 49 -5.27 -1.62 1.81
CA GLY A 49 -4.63 -0.83 2.85
C GLY A 49 -5.42 0.41 3.23
N LYS A 50 -5.39 0.77 4.51
CA LYS A 50 -5.99 1.99 5.07
C LYS A 50 -5.02 2.65 6.04
N VAL A 51 -4.83 3.96 5.91
CA VAL A 51 -4.05 4.75 6.88
C VAL A 51 -4.85 4.85 8.18
N LEU A 52 -4.28 4.37 9.29
CA LEU A 52 -4.83 4.50 10.63
C LEU A 52 -4.36 5.79 11.32
N SER A 53 -3.09 6.14 11.14
CA SER A 53 -2.49 7.30 11.80
C SER A 53 -1.30 7.82 11.00
N GLN A 54 -1.00 9.10 11.18
CA GLN A 54 0.13 9.81 10.59
C GLN A 54 0.82 10.63 11.68
N GLN A 55 2.14 10.51 11.77
CA GLN A 55 2.97 11.22 12.74
C GLN A 55 4.17 11.85 12.04
N VAL A 56 4.42 13.14 12.28
CA VAL A 56 5.60 13.82 11.75
C VAL A 56 6.75 13.66 12.74
N ILE A 57 7.80 12.94 12.32
CA ILE A 57 9.02 12.75 13.08
C ILE A 57 10.01 13.86 12.72
N GLN A 58 10.34 14.67 13.72
CA GLN A 58 11.40 15.66 13.60
C GLN A 58 12.78 15.00 13.81
N PRO A 59 13.80 15.44 13.08
CA PRO A 59 15.16 14.96 13.30
C PRO A 59 15.61 15.28 14.74
N ALA A 60 16.20 14.28 15.40
CA ALA A 60 16.69 14.39 16.78
C ALA A 60 17.83 15.42 16.95
N VAL A 61 18.53 15.75 15.86
CA VAL A 61 19.59 16.76 15.83
C VAL A 61 19.29 17.76 14.73
N GLN A 62 19.09 19.02 15.11
CA GLN A 62 18.95 20.16 14.21
C GLN A 62 19.82 21.30 14.77
N GLY A 63 20.65 21.91 13.94
CA GLY A 63 21.54 23.00 14.33
C GLY A 63 21.90 23.90 13.16
N ALA A 64 22.62 24.99 13.40
CA ALA A 64 22.94 26.01 12.40
C ALA A 64 23.61 25.46 11.12
N TYR A 65 24.30 24.32 11.22
CA TYR A 65 25.00 23.65 10.12
C TYR A 65 24.47 22.24 9.82
N ILE A 66 23.44 21.78 10.54
CA ILE A 66 22.88 20.42 10.41
C ILE A 66 21.37 20.53 10.23
N VAL A 67 20.91 20.33 9.00
CA VAL A 67 19.48 20.25 8.67
C VAL A 67 19.11 18.78 8.56
N GLY A 68 18.46 18.24 9.59
CA GLY A 68 17.91 16.89 9.50
C GLY A 68 16.68 16.87 8.58
N VAL A 69 16.50 15.79 7.84
CA VAL A 69 15.32 15.59 6.98
C VAL A 69 14.12 15.21 7.84
N LYS A 70 13.05 16.01 7.79
CA LYS A 70 11.77 15.67 8.42
C LYS A 70 11.22 14.41 7.77
N ARG A 71 10.64 13.51 8.58
CA ARG A 71 10.02 12.29 8.09
C ARG A 71 8.59 12.23 8.58
N VAL A 72 7.73 11.60 7.80
CA VAL A 72 6.36 11.31 8.21
C VAL A 72 6.22 9.81 8.30
N GLU A 73 5.82 9.33 9.46
CA GLU A 73 5.49 7.93 9.71
C GLU A 73 3.99 7.73 9.61
N TYR A 74 3.58 6.83 8.74
CA TYR A 74 2.21 6.42 8.53
C TYR A 74 2.04 5.01 9.08
N THR A 75 1.01 4.83 9.88
CA THR A 75 0.55 3.50 10.31
C THR A 75 -0.55 3.07 9.36
N VAL A 76 -0.31 2.04 8.56
CA VAL A 76 -1.24 1.51 7.55
C VAL A 76 -1.70 0.14 7.98
N GLU A 77 -2.99 -0.03 8.20
CA GLU A 77 -3.59 -1.35 8.35
C GLU A 77 -3.82 -1.95 6.98
N VAL A 78 -3.43 -3.21 6.79
CA VAL A 78 -3.71 -3.95 5.57
C VAL A 78 -4.51 -5.19 5.92
N THR A 79 -5.63 -5.38 5.22
CA THR A 79 -6.55 -6.50 5.40
C THR A 79 -6.78 -7.22 4.09
N GLY A 80 -6.79 -8.55 4.11
CA GLY A 80 -7.09 -9.38 2.95
C GLY A 80 -6.84 -10.86 3.23
N CYS A 81 -7.50 -11.75 2.47
CA CYS A 81 -7.45 -13.20 2.67
C CYS A 81 -7.63 -13.66 4.14
N SER A 82 -8.60 -13.07 4.85
CA SER A 82 -8.87 -13.34 6.28
C SER A 82 -7.68 -13.07 7.22
N LYS A 83 -6.72 -12.27 6.78
CA LYS A 83 -5.57 -11.82 7.55
C LYS A 83 -5.60 -10.30 7.69
N LYS A 84 -4.96 -9.82 8.74
CA LYS A 84 -4.77 -8.41 9.02
C LYS A 84 -3.36 -8.19 9.54
N ASP A 85 -2.71 -7.13 9.10
CA ASP A 85 -1.39 -6.75 9.59
C ASP A 85 -1.26 -5.22 9.53
N THR A 86 -0.40 -4.66 10.37
CA THR A 86 -0.18 -3.22 10.44
C THR A 86 1.23 -2.88 10.01
N TYR A 87 1.39 -1.98 9.05
CA TYR A 87 2.67 -1.55 8.51
C TYR A 87 2.99 -0.14 8.95
N ILE A 88 4.24 0.09 9.34
CA ILE A 88 4.77 1.45 9.49
C ILE A 88 5.47 1.81 8.19
N VAL A 89 5.00 2.86 7.54
CA VAL A 89 5.57 3.41 6.30
C VAL A 89 6.15 4.77 6.60
N VAL A 90 7.41 4.98 6.27
CA VAL A 90 8.14 6.22 6.51
C VAL A 90 8.40 6.92 5.19
N CYS A 91 8.00 8.17 5.09
CA CYS A 91 8.20 9.01 3.92
C CYS A 91 9.04 10.24 4.32
N PRO A 92 10.21 10.47 3.72
CA PRO A 92 10.94 11.73 3.86
C PRO A 92 10.11 12.88 3.27
N VAL A 93 10.07 14.00 3.99
CA VAL A 93 9.42 15.23 3.50
C VAL A 93 10.30 15.81 2.38
N GLY A 94 9.68 16.10 1.23
CA GLY A 94 10.38 16.61 0.04
C GLY A 94 10.99 15.52 -0.85
N SER A 95 10.54 14.27 -0.71
CA SER A 95 10.92 13.17 -1.62
C SER A 95 9.70 12.39 -2.09
N ASP A 96 9.78 11.81 -3.28
CA ASP A 96 8.71 11.01 -3.89
C ASP A 96 8.73 9.52 -3.47
N GLY A 97 9.55 9.16 -2.48
CA GLY A 97 9.77 7.79 -2.05
C GLY A 97 9.30 7.52 -0.63
N CYS A 98 8.60 6.40 -0.42
CA CYS A 98 8.25 5.90 0.91
C CYS A 98 8.83 4.50 1.12
N PHE A 99 9.17 4.18 2.38
CA PHE A 99 9.74 2.89 2.77
C PHE A 99 8.92 2.28 3.91
N ALA A 100 8.58 1.00 3.81
CA ALA A 100 7.96 0.27 4.90
C ALA A 100 9.02 -0.15 5.94
N ALA A 101 9.01 0.46 7.13
CA ALA A 101 9.94 0.17 8.22
C ALA A 101 9.69 -1.18 8.90
N GLY A 102 8.48 -1.73 8.81
CA GLY A 102 8.18 -3.02 9.40
C GLY A 102 6.68 -3.30 9.45
N SER A 103 6.35 -4.50 9.91
CA SER A 103 5.01 -5.04 9.99
C SER A 103 4.79 -5.53 11.41
N ARG A 104 3.86 -4.92 12.14
CA ARG A 104 3.45 -5.31 13.48
C ARG A 104 2.13 -6.08 13.37
N ASN A 105 2.21 -7.38 13.66
CA ASN A 105 1.03 -8.21 13.87
C ASN A 105 0.56 -7.95 15.31
N ARG A 106 -0.56 -7.26 15.49
CA ARG A 106 -1.18 -7.03 16.79
C ARG A 106 -2.38 -7.94 16.96
#